data_AF-A0A109FDE9-F1
#
_entry.id   AF-A0A109FDE9-F1
#
_cell.length_a   1.000
_cell.length_b   1.000
_cell.length_c   1.000
_cell.angle_alpha   90.00
_cell.angle_beta   90.00
_cell.angle_gamma   90.00
#
_symmetry.space_group_name_H-M   'P 1'
#
loop_
_entity.id
_entity.type
_entity.pdbx_description
1 polymer ?
#
loop_
_entity_poly.entity_id
_entity_poly.type
_entity_poly.pdbx_seq_one_letter_code
_entity_poly.pdbx_strand_id
1 'polypeptide(L)'
;QEEDGSLPDRSAFAEGLDAYVQSLHPIKRNKALMPRELYSLIIDILRKPQDTTVGDPQLRFWVRQRFQLMNGPGDRCCALHEGKRVVLRDEIYDVIARAHTEAQHGGRDKTYSVLKRDWSYVPKETVATFIRLCSVCNGKRTKEKKQAADRK
;
A
#
# COMPACT_ATOMS: atom_id res chain seq x y z
N GLN A 1 23.54 18.79 7.45
CA GLN A 1 23.90 17.35 7.51
C GLN A 1 22.62 16.59 7.17
N GLU A 2 22.37 16.36 5.88
CA GLU A 2 21.23 15.58 5.38
C GLU A 2 21.79 14.23 4.91
N GLU A 3 22.04 13.33 5.87
CA GLU A 3 22.26 11.91 5.56
C GLU A 3 20.87 11.28 5.31
N ASP A 4 20.19 11.75 4.25
CA ASP A 4 18.91 11.21 3.82
C ASP A 4 19.23 9.92 3.06
N GLY A 5 19.29 8.83 3.81
CA GLY A 5 19.63 7.53 3.27
C GLY A 5 18.67 7.16 2.14
N SER A 6 19.24 6.93 0.95
CA SER A 6 18.51 6.78 -0.30
C SER A 6 17.37 5.75 -0.19
N LEU A 7 16.14 6.24 -0.29
CA LEU A 7 14.94 5.44 -0.52
C LEU A 7 15.10 4.62 -1.80
N PRO A 8 14.46 3.43 -1.88
CA PRO A 8 14.54 2.61 -3.08
C PRO A 8 14.02 3.36 -4.31
N ASP A 9 14.62 3.11 -5.46
CA ASP A 9 14.13 3.70 -6.70
C ASP A 9 12.68 3.26 -7.01
N ARG A 10 11.89 4.19 -7.55
CA ARG A 10 10.47 3.94 -7.86
C ARG A 10 10.29 2.83 -8.89
N SER A 11 11.16 2.76 -9.91
CA SER A 11 11.11 1.72 -10.94
C SER A 11 11.43 0.35 -10.34
N ALA A 12 12.51 0.27 -9.55
CA ALA A 12 12.90 -0.98 -8.89
C ALA A 12 11.79 -1.50 -7.96
N PHE A 13 11.11 -0.61 -7.24
CA PHE A 13 9.96 -0.98 -6.42
C PHE A 13 8.75 -1.40 -7.26
N ALA A 14 8.45 -0.70 -8.36
CA ALA A 14 7.35 -1.04 -9.26
C ALA A 14 7.53 -2.44 -9.87
N GLU A 15 8.74 -2.80 -10.30
CA GLU A 15 9.06 -4.14 -10.78
C GLU A 15 8.83 -5.20 -9.70
N GLY A 16 9.27 -4.94 -8.46
CA GLY A 16 9.02 -5.83 -7.33
C GLY A 16 7.54 -5.96 -6.97
N LEU A 17 6.77 -4.88 -7.10
CA LEU A 17 5.32 -4.86 -6.90
C LEU A 17 4.60 -5.69 -7.95
N ASP A 18 5.03 -5.58 -9.21
CA ASP A 18 4.45 -6.33 -10.34
C ASP A 18 4.77 -7.82 -10.22
N ALA A 19 6.00 -8.18 -9.85
CA ALA A 19 6.38 -9.56 -9.55
C ALA A 19 5.52 -10.14 -8.41
N TYR A 20 5.25 -9.35 -7.36
CA TYR A 20 4.33 -9.75 -6.29
C TYR A 20 2.92 -10.02 -6.81
N VAL A 21 2.34 -9.10 -7.60
CA VAL A 21 0.99 -9.28 -8.16
C VAL A 21 0.94 -10.50 -9.08
N GLN A 22 1.95 -10.71 -9.91
CA GLN A 22 2.02 -11.87 -10.80
C GLN A 22 2.12 -13.20 -10.04
N SER A 23 2.80 -13.20 -8.90
CA SER A 23 2.90 -14.38 -8.02
C SER A 23 1.56 -14.79 -7.39
N LEU A 24 0.59 -13.87 -7.31
CA LEU A 24 -0.73 -14.17 -6.78
C LEU A 24 -1.60 -14.93 -7.80
N HIS A 25 -2.48 -15.79 -7.27
CA HIS A 25 -3.50 -16.46 -8.07
C HIS A 25 -4.34 -15.44 -8.86
N PRO A 26 -4.69 -15.67 -10.14
CA PRO A 26 -5.38 -14.70 -11.00
C PRO A 26 -6.60 -14.01 -10.36
N ILE A 27 -7.42 -14.79 -9.63
CA ILE A 27 -8.59 -14.31 -8.89
C ILE A 27 -8.24 -13.26 -7.82
N LYS A 28 -7.06 -13.36 -7.21
CA LYS A 28 -6.58 -12.45 -6.15
C LYS A 28 -5.91 -11.20 -6.70
N ARG A 29 -5.38 -11.22 -7.94
CA ARG A 29 -4.60 -10.11 -8.52
C ARG A 29 -5.39 -8.81 -8.55
N ASN A 30 -6.65 -8.87 -9.00
CA ASN A 30 -7.46 -7.67 -9.23
C ASN A 30 -7.93 -6.97 -7.93
N LYS A 31 -7.86 -7.67 -6.79
CA LYS A 31 -8.24 -7.14 -5.46
C LYS A 31 -7.06 -7.03 -4.50
N ALA A 32 -5.86 -7.45 -4.91
CA ALA A 32 -4.67 -7.42 -4.06
C ALA A 32 -4.14 -6.01 -3.84
N LEU A 33 -4.22 -5.19 -4.88
CA LEU A 33 -3.98 -3.76 -4.87
C LEU A 33 -5.26 -3.08 -5.36
N MET A 34 -5.42 -1.79 -5.09
CA MET A 34 -6.56 -1.02 -5.58
C MET A 34 -6.18 -0.28 -6.88
N PRO A 35 -6.64 -0.72 -8.07
CA PRO A 35 -6.49 0.07 -9.29
C PRO A 35 -7.31 1.35 -9.22
N ARG A 36 -6.86 2.39 -9.93
CA ARG A 36 -7.55 3.69 -9.97
C ARG A 36 -8.95 3.57 -10.58
N GLU A 37 -9.10 2.72 -11.58
CA GLU A 37 -10.36 2.47 -12.28
C GLU A 37 -11.39 1.83 -11.35
N LEU A 38 -10.96 0.81 -10.58
CA LEU A 38 -11.80 0.16 -9.58
C LEU A 38 -12.17 1.14 -8.45
N TYR A 39 -11.23 1.96 -8.02
CA TYR A 39 -11.50 2.99 -7.01
C TYR A 39 -12.52 4.03 -7.49
N SER A 40 -12.43 4.47 -8.75
CA SER A 40 -13.43 5.36 -9.34
C SER A 40 -14.83 4.74 -9.31
N LEU A 41 -14.95 3.47 -9.71
CA LEU A 41 -16.21 2.74 -9.64
C LEU A 41 -16.75 2.63 -8.21
N ILE A 42 -15.88 2.40 -7.22
CA ILE A 42 -16.25 2.38 -5.80
C ILE A 42 -16.85 3.74 -5.40
N ILE A 43 -16.20 4.84 -5.76
CA ILE A 43 -16.70 6.20 -5.46
C ILE A 43 -18.06 6.44 -6.12
N ASP A 44 -18.21 6.09 -7.40
CA ASP A 44 -19.46 6.29 -8.14
C ASP A 44 -20.62 5.49 -7.56
N ILE A 45 -20.40 4.21 -7.24
CA ILE A 45 -21.39 3.34 -6.59
C ILE A 45 -21.78 3.89 -5.21
N LEU A 46 -20.81 4.37 -4.44
CA LEU A 46 -21.07 4.93 -3.11
C LEU A 46 -21.78 6.30 -3.17
N ARG A 47 -21.51 7.11 -4.19
CA ARG A 47 -22.19 8.40 -4.44
C ARG A 47 -23.65 8.19 -4.85
N LYS A 48 -23.94 7.15 -5.65
CA LYS A 48 -25.29 6.83 -6.12
C LYS A 48 -25.63 5.35 -5.86
N PRO A 49 -25.96 4.97 -4.61
CA PRO A 49 -26.12 3.56 -4.24
C PRO A 49 -27.34 2.85 -4.85
N GLN A 50 -28.26 3.60 -5.47
CA GLN A 50 -29.42 3.09 -6.20
C GLN A 50 -29.18 2.96 -7.70
N ASP A 51 -28.06 3.48 -8.20
CA ASP A 51 -27.70 3.38 -9.61
C ASP A 51 -27.23 1.95 -9.93
N THR A 52 -27.99 1.27 -10.79
CA THR A 52 -27.71 -0.10 -11.22
C THR A 52 -26.94 -0.17 -12.53
N THR A 53 -26.67 0.98 -13.16
CA THR A 53 -25.93 1.08 -14.42
C THR A 53 -24.42 0.99 -14.22
N VAL A 54 -23.94 1.28 -13.00
CA VAL A 54 -22.51 1.24 -12.64
C VAL A 54 -22.13 -0.12 -12.06
N GLY A 55 -21.17 -0.78 -12.69
CA GLY A 55 -20.65 -2.08 -12.28
C GLY A 55 -21.67 -3.22 -12.37
N ASP A 56 -21.29 -4.41 -11.92
CA ASP A 56 -22.18 -5.56 -11.81
C ASP A 56 -22.85 -5.64 -10.41
N PRO A 57 -23.94 -6.42 -10.25
CA PRO A 57 -24.63 -6.55 -8.96
C PRO A 57 -23.74 -7.02 -7.80
N GLN A 58 -22.78 -7.92 -8.07
CA GLN A 58 -21.89 -8.47 -7.05
C GLN A 58 -20.85 -7.43 -6.61
N LEU A 59 -20.32 -6.64 -7.55
CA LEU A 59 -19.47 -5.51 -7.24
C LEU A 59 -20.22 -4.49 -6.38
N ARG A 60 -21.43 -4.08 -6.76
CA ARG A 60 -22.23 -3.11 -5.98
C ARG A 60 -22.50 -3.59 -4.55
N PHE A 61 -22.92 -4.84 -4.40
CA PHE A 61 -23.14 -5.44 -3.08
C PHE A 61 -21.87 -5.43 -2.24
N TRP A 62 -20.75 -5.87 -2.81
CA TRP A 62 -19.45 -5.88 -2.15
C TRP A 62 -18.99 -4.47 -1.75
N VAL A 63 -19.15 -3.48 -2.63
CA VAL A 63 -18.76 -2.09 -2.37
C VAL A 63 -19.53 -1.53 -1.19
N ARG A 64 -20.86 -1.65 -1.20
CA ARG A 64 -21.73 -1.15 -0.13
C ARG A 64 -21.48 -1.84 1.21
N GLN A 65 -21.02 -3.09 1.18
CA GLN A 65 -20.72 -3.85 2.40
C GLN A 65 -19.33 -3.52 2.98
N ARG A 66 -18.34 -3.22 2.13
CA ARG A 66 -16.93 -3.11 2.55
C ARG A 66 -16.39 -1.70 2.62
N PHE A 67 -17.03 -0.74 1.95
CA PHE A 67 -16.54 0.62 1.84
C PHE A 67 -17.59 1.63 2.32
N GLN A 68 -17.09 2.79 2.73
CA GLN A 68 -17.89 3.93 3.17
C GLN A 68 -17.43 5.18 2.43
N LEU A 69 -18.37 6.06 2.06
CA LEU A 69 -18.03 7.34 1.46
C LEU A 69 -17.73 8.35 2.56
N MET A 70 -16.57 8.99 2.49
CA MET A 70 -16.27 10.17 3.30
C MET A 70 -16.30 11.41 2.40
N ASN A 71 -17.12 12.39 2.79
CA ASN A 71 -17.21 13.65 2.08
C ASN A 71 -16.13 14.60 2.61
N GLY A 72 -15.14 14.91 1.78
CA GLY A 72 -14.13 15.92 2.06
C GLY A 72 -14.58 17.32 1.62
N PRO A 73 -13.87 18.37 2.03
CA PRO A 73 -14.15 19.75 1.64
C PRO A 73 -13.96 19.95 0.12
N GLY A 74 -15.01 20.49 -0.52
CA GLY A 74 -15.02 20.84 -1.95
C GLY A 74 -15.25 19.66 -2.90
N ASP A 75 -16.24 18.80 -2.62
CA ASP A 75 -16.60 17.60 -3.42
C ASP A 75 -15.47 16.57 -3.58
N ARG A 76 -14.46 16.63 -2.70
CA ARG A 76 -13.39 15.63 -2.65
C ARG A 76 -13.84 14.45 -1.79
N CYS A 77 -14.71 13.62 -2.34
CA CYS A 77 -15.10 12.36 -1.71
C CYS A 77 -13.96 11.34 -1.76
N CYS A 78 -13.81 10.53 -0.70
CA CYS A 78 -12.90 9.38 -0.71
C CYS A 78 -13.56 8.15 -0.09
N ALA A 79 -13.14 6.96 -0.54
CA ALA A 79 -13.62 5.70 -0.02
C ALA A 79 -12.77 5.28 1.19
N LEU A 80 -13.47 4.93 2.27
CA LEU A 80 -12.87 4.33 3.46
C LEU A 80 -13.13 2.83 3.45
N HIS A 81 -12.13 2.05 3.83
CA HIS A 81 -12.24 0.63 4.13
C HIS A 81 -11.82 0.42 5.58
N GLU A 82 -12.69 -0.17 6.40
CA GLU A 82 -12.49 -0.31 7.85
C GLU A 82 -12.15 1.02 8.56
N GLY A 83 -12.79 2.12 8.12
CA GLY A 83 -12.59 3.46 8.68
C GLY A 83 -11.28 4.16 8.24
N LYS A 84 -10.52 3.57 7.31
CA LYS A 84 -9.22 4.10 6.85
C LYS A 84 -9.20 4.35 5.36
N ARG A 85 -8.36 5.29 4.94
CA ARG A 85 -8.22 5.65 3.51
C ARG A 85 -7.65 4.47 2.73
N VAL A 86 -8.25 4.17 1.59
CA VAL A 86 -7.76 3.13 0.68
C VAL A 86 -6.56 3.67 -0.08
N VAL A 87 -5.47 2.93 -0.09
CA VAL A 87 -4.28 3.28 -0.89
C VAL A 87 -4.42 2.74 -2.30
N LEU A 88 -4.19 3.60 -3.30
CA LEU A 88 -4.16 3.21 -4.70
C LEU A 88 -2.83 2.54 -5.05
N ARG A 89 -2.85 1.68 -6.07
CA ARG A 89 -1.62 1.05 -6.62
C ARG A 89 -0.56 2.09 -6.97
N ASP A 90 -0.94 3.19 -7.60
CA ASP A 90 0.01 4.22 -8.05
C ASP A 90 0.62 5.00 -6.88
N GLU A 91 -0.11 5.09 -5.76
CA GLU A 91 0.27 5.88 -4.58
C GLU A 91 0.97 5.02 -3.50
N ILE A 92 0.98 3.70 -3.69
CA ILE A 92 1.48 2.77 -2.67
C ILE A 92 2.94 3.01 -2.34
N TYR A 93 3.76 3.39 -3.31
CA TYR A 93 5.16 3.75 -3.10
C TYR A 93 5.27 4.94 -2.13
N ASP A 94 4.55 6.02 -2.42
CA ASP A 94 4.62 7.27 -1.65
C ASP A 94 4.15 7.06 -0.20
N VAL A 95 3.09 6.27 -0.04
CA VAL A 95 2.54 5.94 1.27
C VAL A 95 3.52 5.08 2.09
N ILE A 96 4.14 4.06 1.48
CA ILE A 96 5.15 3.23 2.16
C ILE A 96 6.41 4.05 2.47
N ALA A 97 6.89 4.86 1.54
CA ALA A 97 8.07 5.70 1.72
C ALA A 97 7.92 6.65 2.91
N ARG A 98 6.80 7.38 2.99
CA ARG A 98 6.51 8.28 4.12
C ARG A 98 6.48 7.52 5.45
N ALA A 99 5.76 6.41 5.51
CA ALA A 99 5.65 5.62 6.72
C ALA A 99 7.00 4.98 7.14
N HIS A 100 7.84 4.62 6.17
CA HIS A 100 9.16 4.06 6.42
C HIS A 100 10.13 5.11 6.98
N THR A 101 10.08 6.33 6.45
CA THR A 101 10.84 7.48 6.97
C THR A 101 10.35 7.85 8.37
N GLU A 102 9.04 7.90 8.61
CA GLU A 102 8.47 8.13 9.96
C GLU A 102 8.85 7.01 10.95
N ALA A 103 8.94 5.77 10.48
CA ALA A 103 9.43 4.64 11.27
C ALA A 103 10.95 4.67 11.50
N GLN A 104 11.66 5.66 10.96
CA GLN A 104 13.12 5.82 11.00
C GLN A 104 13.86 4.59 10.47
N HIS A 105 13.52 4.18 9.24
CA HIS A 105 14.03 2.95 8.63
C HIS A 105 13.75 1.68 9.45
N GLY A 106 12.58 1.67 10.09
CA GLY A 106 12.09 0.53 10.85
C GLY A 106 11.88 -0.72 9.99
N GLY A 107 11.98 -1.89 10.60
CA GLY A 107 11.66 -3.15 9.92
C GLY A 107 10.20 -3.24 9.45
N ARG A 108 9.86 -4.35 8.78
CA ARG A 108 8.53 -4.58 8.17
C ARG A 108 7.38 -4.27 9.13
N ASP A 109 7.42 -4.84 10.32
CA ASP A 109 6.30 -4.76 11.25
C ASP A 109 6.17 -3.37 11.90
N LYS A 110 7.29 -2.65 12.07
CA LYS A 110 7.30 -1.26 12.54
C LYS A 110 6.73 -0.32 11.47
N THR A 111 7.20 -0.43 10.24
CA THR A 111 6.68 0.37 9.10
C THR A 111 5.19 0.08 8.87
N TYR A 112 4.78 -1.19 8.93
CA TYR A 112 3.38 -1.57 8.78
C TYR A 112 2.48 -1.04 9.91
N SER A 113 2.99 -0.97 11.13
CA SER A 113 2.26 -0.39 12.26
C SER A 113 1.97 1.10 12.05
N VAL A 114 2.91 1.85 11.47
CA VAL A 114 2.70 3.26 11.09
C VAL A 114 1.64 3.36 9.99
N LEU A 115 1.77 2.58 8.91
CA LEU A 115 0.81 2.54 7.81
C LEU A 115 -0.62 2.25 8.26
N LYS A 116 -0.80 1.25 9.13
CA LYS A 116 -2.11 0.79 9.58
C LYS A 116 -2.87 1.85 10.39
N ARG A 117 -2.25 2.96 10.80
CA ARG A 117 -2.95 4.03 11.53
C ARG A 117 -3.96 4.75 10.64
N ASP A 118 -3.52 5.15 9.45
CA ASP A 118 -4.29 6.04 8.57
C ASP A 118 -4.75 5.35 7.27
N TRP A 119 -4.06 4.29 6.87
CA TRP A 119 -4.21 3.67 5.55
C TRP A 119 -4.66 2.20 5.62
N SER A 120 -5.39 1.77 4.59
CA SER A 120 -5.78 0.38 4.35
C SER A 120 -5.43 -0.04 2.92
N TYR A 121 -5.67 -1.32 2.60
CA TYR A 121 -5.41 -1.88 1.26
C TYR A 121 -3.93 -1.96 0.85
N VAL A 122 -3.02 -2.00 1.85
CA VAL A 122 -1.58 -2.19 1.64
C VAL A 122 -1.17 -3.60 2.03
N PRO A 123 -0.72 -4.47 1.10
CA PRO A 123 -0.25 -5.80 1.45
C PRO A 123 1.07 -5.75 2.23
N LYS A 124 1.24 -6.63 3.23
CA LYS A 124 2.50 -6.70 4.01
C LYS A 124 3.72 -7.04 3.14
N GLU A 125 3.51 -7.78 2.06
CA GLU A 125 4.58 -8.20 1.15
C GLU A 125 5.16 -7.04 0.34
N THR A 126 4.34 -6.03 0.01
CA THR A 126 4.83 -4.83 -0.69
C THR A 126 5.73 -4.02 0.23
N VAL A 127 5.37 -3.87 1.50
CA VAL A 127 6.24 -3.26 2.53
C VAL A 127 7.55 -4.03 2.69
N ALA A 128 7.48 -5.36 2.72
CA ALA A 128 8.68 -6.21 2.82
C ALA A 128 9.60 -6.06 1.59
N THR A 129 9.02 -5.94 0.40
CA THR A 129 9.75 -5.70 -0.85
C THR A 129 10.44 -4.33 -0.82
N PHE A 130 9.72 -3.28 -0.39
CA PHE A 130 10.27 -1.93 -0.24
C PHE A 130 11.50 -1.89 0.69
N ILE A 131 11.40 -2.51 1.87
CA ILE A 131 12.48 -2.51 2.86
C ILE A 131 13.69 -3.29 2.37
N ARG A 132 13.49 -4.37 1.60
CA ARG A 132 14.58 -5.13 0.97
C ARG A 132 15.37 -4.30 -0.04
N LEU A 133 14.71 -3.38 -0.73
CA LEU A 133 15.33 -2.48 -1.71
C LEU A 133 15.96 -1.25 -1.05
N CYS A 134 15.62 -0.94 0.20
CA CYS A 134 16.18 0.21 0.92
C CYS A 134 17.67 0.00 1.25
N SER A 135 18.51 0.91 0.75
CA SER A 135 19.96 0.88 0.94
C SER A 135 20.37 0.96 2.42
N VAL A 136 19.67 1.77 3.23
CA VAL A 136 19.92 1.95 4.67
C VAL A 136 19.64 0.67 5.45
N CYS A 137 18.48 0.05 5.21
CA CYS A 137 18.07 -1.17 5.89
C CYS A 137 18.96 -2.35 5.49
N ASN A 138 19.32 -2.46 4.21
CA ASN A 138 20.19 -3.51 3.71
C ASN A 138 21.64 -3.36 4.24
N GLY A 139 22.14 -2.11 4.31
CA GLY A 139 23.47 -1.80 4.85
C GLY A 139 23.64 -2.16 6.33
N LYS A 140 22.59 -1.98 7.16
CA LYS A 140 22.60 -2.38 8.58
C LYS A 140 22.68 -3.91 8.75
N ARG A 141 21.90 -4.67 7.96
CA ARG A 141 21.89 -6.14 8.01
C ARG A 141 23.25 -6.77 7.70
N THR A 142 23.99 -6.22 6.75
CA THR A 142 25.32 -6.74 6.39
C THR A 142 26.34 -6.53 7.51
N LYS A 143 26.24 -5.42 8.25
CA LYS A 143 27.12 -5.16 9.42
C LYS A 143 26.84 -6.12 10.58
N GLU A 144 25.56 -6.41 10.85
CA GLU A 144 25.17 -7.37 11.91
C GLU A 144 25.65 -8.80 11.61
N LYS A 145 25.55 -9.25 10.34
CA LYS A 145 26.06 -10.57 9.93
C LYS A 145 27.58 -10.68 10.04
N LYS A 146 28.32 -9.61 9.72
CA LYS A 146 29.78 -9.60 9.79
C LYS A 146 30.28 -9.67 11.23
N GLN A 147 29.62 -8.99 12.16
CA GLN A 147 29.95 -9.05 13.60
C GLN A 147 29.64 -10.42 14.24
N ALA A 148 28.60 -11.13 13.78
CA ALA A 148 28.27 -12.47 14.29
C ALA A 148 29.22 -13.57 13.76
N ALA A 149 29.79 -13.38 12.56
CA ALA A 149 30.75 -14.32 11.97
C ALA A 149 32.17 -14.17 12.54
N ASP A 150 32.57 -12.95 12.92
CA ASP A 150 33.88 -12.65 13.51
C ASP A 150 33.99 -13.08 14.98
N ARG A 151 32.85 -13.35 15.63
CA ARG A 151 32.75 -13.75 17.05
C ARG A 151 32.73 -15.26 17.26
N LYS A 152 33.04 -16.05 16.23
CA LYS A 152 32.91 -17.50 16.18
C LYS A 152 34.19 -18.12 15.66
#